data_AF-A0A355FYK7-F1
#
_entry.id   AF-A0A355FYK7-F1
#
_cell.length_a   1.000
_cell.length_b   1.000
_cell.length_c   1.000
_cell.angle_alpha   90.00
_cell.angle_beta   90.00
_cell.angle_gamma   90.00
#
_symmetry.space_group_name_H-M   'P 1'
#
loop_
_entity.id
_entity.type
_entity.pdbx_description
1 polymer ?
#
loop_
_entity_poly.entity_id
_entity_poly.type
_entity_poly.pdbx_seq_one_letter_code
_entity_poly.pdbx_strand_id
1 'polypeptide(L)'
;MKHLSLVLFLALLFQAFPVFAQTPNDPLLDRLWYLDRIHASDAWETTTGHDGVVVAVLDSGVDLGHPDIEANVWLNEDEISGNGLDDDGNGRKDDVHGWDFVDGDADPNPEDAIPFDPSAVSHGTLVAGIIGAVGNNAEGIAGINWDVRIMPLRILNRQGVGGEQAAIDAINYALDNGADVINMSFTGRNISTPFSHAVKKAYDRGVVFVAAVGNDGENGQANLNRDPIYPACLKGALDDDWV
;
A
#
# COMPACT_ATOMS: atom_id res chain seq x y z
N MET A 1 -61.59 -7.60 -47.28
CA MET A 1 -60.20 -7.56 -47.76
C MET A 1 -59.29 -7.40 -46.55
N LYS A 2 -58.21 -8.17 -46.50
CA LYS A 2 -57.39 -8.48 -45.32
C LYS A 2 -56.62 -7.25 -44.82
N HIS A 3 -56.71 -6.91 -43.53
CA HIS A 3 -55.76 -5.99 -42.89
C HIS A 3 -54.58 -6.81 -42.37
N LEU A 4 -53.42 -6.54 -42.96
CA LEU A 4 -52.12 -7.14 -42.69
C LEU A 4 -51.50 -6.44 -41.47
N SER A 5 -51.41 -7.12 -40.32
CA SER A 5 -50.67 -6.61 -39.16
C SER A 5 -49.17 -6.69 -39.44
N LEU A 6 -48.52 -5.53 -39.55
CA LEU A 6 -47.07 -5.39 -39.65
C LEU A 6 -46.48 -5.48 -38.23
N VAL A 7 -45.87 -6.62 -37.89
CA VAL A 7 -45.06 -6.75 -36.67
C VAL A 7 -43.68 -6.18 -36.96
N LEU A 8 -43.36 -5.04 -36.37
CA LEU A 8 -42.05 -4.40 -36.46
C LEU A 8 -41.10 -5.14 -35.51
N PHE A 9 -40.20 -5.96 -36.06
CA PHE A 9 -39.11 -6.58 -35.30
C PHE A 9 -38.03 -5.53 -35.06
N LEU A 10 -37.94 -4.99 -33.84
CA LEU A 10 -36.82 -4.14 -33.43
C LEU A 10 -35.63 -5.06 -33.12
N ALA A 11 -34.73 -5.23 -34.07
CA ALA A 11 -33.45 -5.89 -33.82
C ALA A 11 -32.57 -4.93 -32.99
N LEU A 12 -32.33 -5.27 -31.73
CA LEU A 12 -31.30 -4.60 -30.92
C LEU A 12 -29.94 -4.93 -31.54
N LEU A 13 -29.37 -4.01 -32.30
CA LEU A 13 -27.98 -4.07 -32.71
C LEU A 13 -27.11 -3.78 -31.48
N PHE A 14 -26.54 -4.83 -30.88
CA PHE A 14 -25.42 -4.68 -29.95
C PHE A 14 -24.22 -4.18 -30.76
N GLN A 15 -23.97 -2.87 -30.73
CA GLN A 15 -22.68 -2.36 -31.16
C GLN A 15 -21.67 -2.68 -30.05
N ALA A 16 -20.78 -3.63 -30.31
CA ALA A 16 -19.57 -3.78 -29.52
C ALA A 16 -18.74 -2.52 -29.75
N PHE A 17 -18.72 -1.63 -28.75
CA PHE A 17 -17.71 -0.57 -28.72
C PHE A 17 -16.37 -1.25 -28.42
N PRO A 18 -15.29 -0.94 -29.16
CA PRO A 18 -13.97 -1.35 -28.73
C PRO A 18 -13.74 -0.70 -27.37
N VAL A 19 -13.62 -1.52 -26.33
CA VAL A 19 -13.04 -1.09 -25.06
C VAL A 19 -11.55 -0.94 -25.37
N PHE A 20 -11.06 0.29 -25.38
CA PHE A 20 -9.63 0.53 -25.38
C PHE A 20 -9.16 0.31 -23.94
N ALA A 21 -8.14 -0.53 -23.76
CA ALA A 21 -7.43 -0.64 -22.49
C ALA A 21 -7.08 0.76 -22.00
N GLN A 22 -7.52 1.09 -20.78
CA GLN A 22 -7.28 2.41 -20.19
C GLN A 22 -5.78 2.55 -19.93
N THR A 23 -5.08 3.22 -20.84
CA THR A 23 -3.64 3.46 -20.71
C THR A 23 -3.45 4.83 -20.04
N PRO A 24 -2.78 4.90 -18.87
CA PRO A 24 -2.44 6.16 -18.23
C PRO A 24 -1.62 7.07 -19.18
N ASN A 25 -1.78 8.39 -19.04
CA ASN A 25 -1.04 9.38 -19.84
C ASN A 25 0.34 9.76 -19.23
N ASP A 26 0.77 9.00 -18.24
CA ASP A 26 1.91 9.22 -17.36
C ASP A 26 3.23 9.01 -18.15
N PRO A 27 4.16 9.99 -18.14
CA PRO A 27 5.32 10.02 -19.04
C PRO A 27 6.34 8.92 -18.80
N LEU A 28 6.38 8.28 -17.62
CA LEU A 28 7.32 7.20 -17.30
C LEU A 28 6.68 5.81 -17.33
N LEU A 29 5.44 5.66 -17.81
CA LEU A 29 4.73 4.38 -17.86
C LEU A 29 5.53 3.28 -18.58
N ASP A 30 6.21 3.63 -19.69
CA ASP A 30 7.06 2.71 -20.46
C ASP A 30 8.27 2.16 -19.68
N ARG A 31 8.59 2.73 -18.51
CA ARG A 31 9.65 2.22 -17.62
C ARG A 31 9.16 1.10 -16.71
N LEU A 32 7.84 0.97 -16.51
CA LEU A 32 7.22 0.03 -15.59
C LEU A 32 6.94 -1.32 -16.28
N TRP A 33 8.02 -2.00 -16.68
CA TRP A 33 7.96 -3.28 -17.40
C TRP A 33 7.09 -4.37 -16.72
N TYR A 34 6.89 -4.27 -15.40
CA TYR A 34 6.13 -5.24 -14.63
C TYR A 34 4.62 -5.13 -14.89
N LEU A 35 4.12 -3.97 -15.31
CA LEU A 35 2.69 -3.76 -15.61
C LEU A 35 2.22 -4.69 -16.72
N ASP A 36 3.03 -4.85 -17.78
CA ASP A 36 2.77 -5.80 -18.86
C ASP A 36 2.78 -7.25 -18.35
N ARG A 37 3.66 -7.57 -17.39
CA ARG A 37 3.83 -8.94 -16.87
C ARG A 37 2.67 -9.38 -16.00
N ILE A 38 2.08 -8.46 -15.25
CA ILE A 38 0.93 -8.72 -14.39
C ILE A 38 -0.41 -8.44 -15.11
N HIS A 39 -0.36 -8.05 -16.39
CA HIS A 39 -1.55 -7.68 -17.16
C HIS A 39 -2.34 -6.53 -16.52
N ALA A 40 -1.65 -5.50 -16.02
CA ALA A 40 -2.29 -4.39 -15.32
C ALA A 40 -3.32 -3.65 -16.18
N SER A 41 -3.04 -3.48 -17.48
CA SER A 41 -3.99 -2.85 -18.41
C SER A 41 -5.32 -3.61 -18.51
N ASP A 42 -5.29 -4.93 -18.45
CA ASP A 42 -6.48 -5.78 -18.49
C ASP A 42 -7.31 -5.60 -17.19
N ALA A 43 -6.63 -5.41 -16.05
CA ALA A 43 -7.29 -5.13 -14.78
C ALA A 43 -7.91 -3.72 -14.74
N TRP A 44 -7.22 -2.72 -15.32
CA TRP A 44 -7.69 -1.33 -15.40
C TRP A 44 -8.93 -1.14 -16.28
N GLU A 45 -9.24 -2.09 -17.17
CA GLU A 45 -10.54 -2.13 -17.85
C GLU A 45 -11.71 -2.42 -16.89
N THR A 46 -11.42 -3.01 -15.73
CA THR A 46 -12.41 -3.31 -14.69
C THR A 46 -12.41 -2.25 -13.59
N THR A 47 -11.23 -1.89 -13.07
CA THR A 47 -11.07 -0.85 -12.04
C THR A 47 -9.63 -0.34 -12.03
N THR A 48 -9.45 0.95 -11.79
CA THR A 48 -8.15 1.58 -11.54
C THR A 48 -7.91 1.81 -10.04
N GLY A 49 -8.67 1.17 -9.17
CA GLY A 49 -8.68 1.44 -7.73
C GLY A 49 -9.85 2.32 -7.31
N HIS A 50 -9.97 2.54 -6.01
CA HIS A 50 -10.93 3.44 -5.40
C HIS A 50 -10.39 3.99 -4.07
N ASP A 51 -10.69 5.24 -3.77
CA ASP A 51 -10.30 5.91 -2.53
C ASP A 51 -10.80 5.20 -1.26
N GLY A 52 -11.83 4.37 -1.35
CA GLY A 52 -12.31 3.57 -0.22
C GLY A 52 -11.39 2.42 0.23
N VAL A 53 -10.27 2.11 -0.46
CA VAL A 53 -9.27 1.13 0.03
C VAL A 53 -8.15 1.85 0.74
N VAL A 54 -7.86 1.44 1.97
CA VAL A 54 -6.73 1.96 2.75
C VAL A 54 -5.59 0.93 2.76
N VAL A 55 -4.42 1.34 2.26
CA VAL A 55 -3.18 0.54 2.27
C VAL A 55 -2.18 1.18 3.22
N ALA A 56 -1.93 0.53 4.36
CA ALA A 56 -0.88 0.95 5.27
C ALA A 56 0.50 0.51 4.76
N VAL A 57 1.42 1.46 4.65
CA VAL A 57 2.81 1.25 4.21
C VAL A 57 3.72 1.40 5.42
N LEU A 58 4.14 0.27 5.99
CA LEU A 58 5.06 0.23 7.13
C LEU A 58 6.49 0.19 6.60
N ASP A 59 7.15 1.35 6.57
CA ASP A 59 8.45 1.51 5.91
C ASP A 59 9.28 2.65 6.53
N SER A 60 10.16 3.25 5.74
CA SER A 60 11.07 4.37 6.05
C SER A 60 10.43 5.75 6.00
N GLY A 61 9.13 5.80 5.73
CA GLY A 61 8.37 7.02 5.48
C GLY A 61 7.94 7.16 4.02
N VAL A 62 6.96 8.02 3.76
CA VAL A 62 6.46 8.36 2.42
C VAL A 62 6.51 9.86 2.25
N ASP A 63 7.10 10.35 1.15
CA ASP A 63 7.15 11.77 0.83
C ASP A 63 5.72 12.28 0.57
N LEU A 64 5.16 12.96 1.56
CA LEU A 64 3.78 13.45 1.54
C LEU A 64 3.58 14.57 0.51
N GLY A 65 4.67 15.26 0.13
CA GLY A 65 4.66 16.33 -0.86
C GLY A 65 5.01 15.87 -2.27
N HIS A 66 5.16 14.56 -2.50
CA HIS A 66 5.46 14.04 -3.82
C HIS A 66 4.23 14.24 -4.73
N PRO A 67 4.36 14.95 -5.87
CA PRO A 67 3.20 15.41 -6.64
C PRO A 67 2.44 14.25 -7.31
N ASP A 68 3.09 13.11 -7.45
CA ASP A 68 2.51 11.88 -7.99
C ASP A 68 1.91 10.95 -6.92
N ILE A 69 1.95 11.33 -5.64
CA ILE A 69 1.45 10.51 -4.50
C ILE A 69 0.50 11.30 -3.60
N GLU A 70 0.72 12.62 -3.44
CA GLU A 70 0.03 13.47 -2.45
C GLU A 70 -1.51 13.34 -2.49
N ALA A 71 -2.11 13.16 -3.67
CA ALA A 71 -3.56 13.04 -3.80
C ALA A 71 -4.11 11.70 -3.29
N ASN A 72 -3.27 10.67 -3.20
CA ASN A 72 -3.59 9.35 -2.68
C ASN A 72 -3.12 9.16 -1.22
N VAL A 73 -2.58 10.19 -0.56
CA VAL A 73 -2.21 10.10 0.85
C VAL A 73 -3.48 10.03 1.71
N TRP A 74 -3.50 9.08 2.64
CA TRP A 74 -4.57 8.88 3.60
C TRP A 74 -4.73 10.10 4.50
N LEU A 75 -5.98 10.40 4.85
CA LEU A 75 -6.36 11.47 5.76
C LEU A 75 -7.05 10.87 6.97
N ASN A 76 -6.54 11.13 8.16
CA ASN A 76 -7.27 10.94 9.40
C ASN A 76 -8.35 12.04 9.50
N GLU A 77 -9.60 11.70 9.17
CA GLU A 77 -10.72 12.65 9.20
C GLU A 77 -11.11 13.06 10.63
N ASP A 78 -10.66 12.32 11.64
CA ASP A 78 -10.94 12.57 13.06
C ASP A 78 -9.90 13.51 13.72
N GLU A 79 -8.83 13.92 13.01
CA GLU A 79 -7.80 14.84 13.48
C GLU A 79 -7.94 16.26 12.90
N ILE A 80 -7.73 17.30 13.71
CA ILE A 80 -7.70 18.69 13.26
C ILE A 80 -6.24 19.15 13.10
N SER A 81 -5.79 19.21 11.84
CA SER A 81 -4.42 19.59 11.50
C SER A 81 -3.89 20.85 12.21
N GLY A 82 -2.80 20.67 12.96
CA GLY A 82 -1.96 21.73 13.50
C GLY A 82 -2.52 22.39 14.76
N ASN A 83 -3.45 21.74 15.46
CA ASN A 83 -4.01 22.26 16.71
C ASN A 83 -3.19 21.83 17.95
N GLY A 84 -2.27 20.87 17.81
CA GLY A 84 -1.41 20.37 18.90
C GLY A 84 -2.11 19.42 19.88
N LEU A 85 -3.28 18.92 19.51
CA LEU A 85 -4.14 18.03 20.30
C LEU A 85 -4.18 16.64 19.65
N ASP A 86 -4.70 15.70 20.42
CA ASP A 86 -5.05 14.34 20.01
C ASP A 86 -6.59 14.35 20.04
N ASP A 87 -7.19 14.63 18.88
CA ASP A 87 -8.62 14.91 18.75
C ASP A 87 -9.43 13.61 18.71
N ASP A 88 -8.85 12.55 18.15
CA ASP A 88 -9.46 11.22 18.08
C ASP A 88 -9.21 10.36 19.34
N GLY A 89 -8.26 10.77 20.20
CA GLY A 89 -7.92 10.11 21.45
C GLY A 89 -7.10 8.82 21.27
N ASN A 90 -6.44 8.64 20.12
CA ASN A 90 -5.66 7.45 19.79
C ASN A 90 -4.26 7.45 20.46
N GLY A 91 -3.89 8.54 21.14
CA GLY A 91 -2.61 8.73 21.82
C GLY A 91 -1.53 9.39 20.96
N ARG A 92 -1.89 9.85 19.76
CA ARG A 92 -1.03 10.57 18.81
C ARG A 92 -1.66 11.91 18.54
N LYS A 93 -0.84 12.93 18.34
CA LYS A 93 -1.31 14.30 18.17
C LYS A 93 -1.10 14.71 16.73
N ASP A 94 -2.10 15.30 16.11
CA ASP A 94 -2.02 15.81 14.75
C ASP A 94 -1.59 14.74 13.71
N ASP A 95 -1.89 13.46 13.92
CA ASP A 95 -1.53 12.35 13.02
C ASP A 95 -2.40 12.27 11.75
N VAL A 96 -2.55 13.42 11.09
CA VAL A 96 -3.43 13.71 9.96
C VAL A 96 -3.14 12.82 8.76
N HIS A 97 -1.88 12.44 8.54
CA HIS A 97 -1.45 11.68 7.37
C HIS A 97 -0.68 10.42 7.77
N GLY A 98 -0.95 9.87 8.95
CA GLY A 98 -0.20 8.75 9.52
C GLY A 98 0.78 9.20 10.60
N TRP A 99 1.74 8.33 10.91
CA TRP A 99 2.55 8.50 12.12
C TRP A 99 3.99 8.01 11.97
N ASP A 100 4.90 8.71 12.65
CA ASP A 100 6.29 8.32 12.81
C ASP A 100 6.52 7.59 14.14
N PHE A 101 6.73 6.28 14.05
CA PHE A 101 7.05 5.43 15.20
C PHE A 101 8.54 5.40 15.55
N VAL A 102 9.40 5.96 14.69
CA VAL A 102 10.84 6.10 14.95
C VAL A 102 11.08 7.29 15.87
N ASP A 103 10.56 8.45 15.50
CA ASP A 103 10.79 9.71 16.23
C ASP A 103 9.62 10.09 17.17
N GLY A 104 8.46 9.48 16.99
CA GLY A 104 7.31 9.61 17.89
C GLY A 104 6.52 10.90 17.67
N ASP A 105 6.34 11.28 16.41
CA ASP A 105 5.60 12.48 16.00
C ASP A 105 4.74 12.24 14.75
N ALA A 106 4.04 13.30 14.33
CA ALA A 106 3.09 13.30 13.22
C ALA A 106 3.74 13.46 11.84
N ASP A 107 5.05 13.27 11.72
CA ASP A 107 5.78 13.47 10.46
C ASP A 107 6.29 12.14 9.88
N PRO A 108 5.44 11.37 9.16
CA PRO A 108 5.87 10.11 8.54
C PRO A 108 6.68 10.31 7.24
N ASN A 109 7.24 11.51 6.99
CA ASN A 109 8.11 11.72 5.85
C ASN A 109 9.45 10.97 6.01
N PRO A 110 10.13 10.66 4.90
CA PRO A 110 11.49 10.14 4.95
C PRO A 110 12.48 11.13 5.58
N GLU A 111 13.34 10.63 6.46
CA GLU A 111 14.39 11.45 7.08
C GLU A 111 15.57 11.67 6.12
N ASP A 112 15.80 12.90 5.70
CA ASP A 112 16.86 13.29 4.75
C ASP A 112 18.16 13.79 5.43
N ALA A 113 18.25 13.68 6.75
CA ALA A 113 19.37 14.16 7.55
C ALA A 113 20.66 13.35 7.29
N ILE A 114 21.76 14.07 7.03
CA ILE A 114 23.08 13.48 6.75
C ILE A 114 23.83 13.01 8.00
N PRO A 115 24.53 11.86 7.95
CA PRO A 115 24.62 10.91 6.83
C PRO A 115 23.40 9.95 6.79
N PHE A 116 22.89 9.67 5.58
CA PHE A 116 21.80 8.72 5.34
C PHE A 116 22.15 7.72 4.23
N ASP A 117 21.40 6.61 4.16
CA ASP A 117 21.41 5.70 3.01
C ASP A 117 20.28 6.09 2.04
N PRO A 118 20.58 6.56 0.81
CA PRO A 118 19.55 7.00 -0.13
C PRO A 118 18.55 5.90 -0.51
N SER A 119 19.01 4.64 -0.52
CA SER A 119 18.14 3.50 -0.81
C SER A 119 17.17 3.25 0.33
N ALA A 120 17.59 3.48 1.58
CA ALA A 120 16.73 3.35 2.75
C ALA A 120 15.73 4.50 2.86
N VAL A 121 16.17 5.75 2.70
CA VAL A 121 15.30 6.93 2.84
C VAL A 121 14.23 6.96 1.75
N SER A 122 14.57 6.64 0.50
CA SER A 122 13.58 6.64 -0.59
C SER A 122 12.66 5.41 -0.61
N HIS A 123 12.94 4.38 0.20
CA HIS A 123 12.33 3.06 0.04
C HIS A 123 10.81 3.08 0.17
N GLY A 124 10.28 3.72 1.22
CA GLY A 124 8.83 3.74 1.46
C GLY A 124 8.07 4.55 0.41
N THR A 125 8.67 5.63 -0.09
CA THR A 125 8.10 6.42 -1.20
C THR A 125 8.06 5.63 -2.51
N LEU A 126 9.11 4.85 -2.80
CA LEU A 126 9.13 3.97 -3.98
C LEU A 126 8.08 2.86 -3.88
N VAL A 127 7.93 2.25 -2.70
CA VAL A 127 6.90 1.24 -2.43
C VAL A 127 5.51 1.83 -2.58
N ALA A 128 5.25 3.00 -1.97
CA ALA A 128 3.98 3.71 -2.09
C ALA A 128 3.66 4.07 -3.54
N GLY A 129 4.64 4.51 -4.34
CA GLY A 129 4.45 4.80 -5.75
C GLY A 129 4.05 3.58 -6.59
N ILE A 130 4.64 2.40 -6.31
CA ILE A 130 4.21 1.15 -6.97
C ILE A 130 2.76 0.81 -6.61
N ILE A 131 2.38 0.96 -5.34
CA ILE A 131 1.02 0.65 -4.88
C ILE A 131 0.01 1.64 -5.48
N GLY A 132 0.34 2.93 -5.46
CA GLY A 132 -0.65 4.01 -5.44
C GLY A 132 -0.20 5.35 -6.01
N ALA A 133 0.82 5.42 -6.89
CA ALA A 133 1.03 6.67 -7.62
C ALA A 133 -0.20 7.02 -8.47
N VAL A 134 -0.55 8.30 -8.51
CA VAL A 134 -1.80 8.81 -9.09
C VAL A 134 -1.76 8.62 -10.60
N GLY A 135 -2.50 7.63 -11.11
CA GLY A 135 -2.51 7.36 -12.54
C GLY A 135 -3.31 8.38 -13.34
N ASN A 136 -2.88 8.61 -14.58
CA ASN A 136 -3.51 9.47 -15.58
C ASN A 136 -3.56 10.96 -15.21
N ASN A 137 -2.59 11.42 -14.41
CA ASN A 137 -2.39 12.82 -14.03
C ASN A 137 -1.35 13.57 -14.89
N ALA A 138 -0.75 12.89 -15.89
CA ALA A 138 0.34 13.36 -16.74
C ALA A 138 1.67 13.66 -16.00
N GLU A 139 1.85 13.07 -14.82
CA GLU A 139 3.07 13.14 -14.02
C GLU A 139 3.67 11.75 -13.83
N GLY A 140 4.95 11.71 -13.45
CA GLY A 140 5.69 10.50 -13.08
C GLY A 140 5.22 9.18 -13.70
N ILE A 141 4.69 8.31 -12.84
CA ILE A 141 4.29 6.93 -13.10
C ILE A 141 2.84 6.69 -12.65
N ALA A 142 2.20 5.66 -13.20
CA ALA A 142 0.95 5.15 -12.65
C ALA A 142 1.23 3.99 -11.68
N GLY A 143 0.69 4.08 -10.46
CA GLY A 143 0.65 2.95 -9.52
C GLY A 143 -0.26 1.84 -10.02
N ILE A 144 -0.23 0.68 -9.35
CA ILE A 144 -1.20 -0.39 -9.63
C ILE A 144 -2.63 0.12 -9.40
N ASN A 145 -2.84 0.90 -8.35
CA ASN A 145 -4.09 1.60 -8.07
C ASN A 145 -3.87 3.09 -8.33
N TRP A 146 -4.59 3.68 -9.27
CA TRP A 146 -4.51 5.10 -9.60
C TRP A 146 -5.21 5.95 -8.53
N ASP A 147 -6.22 5.36 -7.87
CA ASP A 147 -6.96 5.94 -6.75
C ASP A 147 -6.98 4.93 -5.59
N VAL A 148 -6.46 5.35 -4.44
CA VAL A 148 -6.30 4.55 -3.21
C VAL A 148 -5.92 5.49 -2.07
N ARG A 149 -6.10 5.08 -0.81
CA ARG A 149 -5.55 5.80 0.35
C ARG A 149 -4.31 5.09 0.88
N ILE A 150 -3.15 5.68 0.68
CA ILE A 150 -1.87 5.25 1.25
C ILE A 150 -1.76 5.81 2.66
N MET A 151 -1.70 4.95 3.68
CA MET A 151 -1.45 5.33 5.07
C MET A 151 0.05 5.10 5.40
N PRO A 152 0.88 6.16 5.38
CA PRO A 152 2.30 6.09 5.71
C PRO A 152 2.52 5.84 7.20
N LEU A 153 3.25 4.79 7.54
CA LEU A 153 3.68 4.52 8.91
C LEU A 153 5.20 4.32 8.93
N ARG A 154 5.92 5.33 9.40
CA ARG A 154 7.38 5.29 9.45
C ARG A 154 7.83 4.46 10.65
N ILE A 155 8.46 3.32 10.37
CA ILE A 155 8.99 2.38 11.37
C ILE A 155 10.48 2.06 11.15
N LEU A 156 11.06 2.46 10.02
CA LEU A 156 12.48 2.33 9.69
C LEU A 156 13.14 3.71 9.70
N ASN A 157 14.30 3.82 10.32
CA ASN A 157 15.10 5.05 10.29
C ASN A 157 15.83 5.24 8.95
N ARG A 158 16.58 6.34 8.81
CA ARG A 158 17.40 6.65 7.61
C ARG A 158 18.51 5.63 7.25
N GLN A 159 18.73 4.61 8.09
CA GLN A 159 19.61 3.47 7.82
C GLN A 159 18.84 2.21 7.41
N GLY A 160 17.51 2.28 7.28
CA GLY A 160 16.65 1.12 6.98
C GLY A 160 16.47 0.19 8.19
N VAL A 161 16.73 0.68 9.40
CA VAL A 161 16.66 -0.12 10.63
C VAL A 161 15.47 0.32 11.47
N GLY A 162 14.65 -0.64 11.88
CA GLY A 162 13.51 -0.43 12.75
C GLY A 162 13.50 -1.38 13.95
N GLY A 163 12.71 -1.03 14.95
CA GLY A 163 12.45 -1.87 16.12
C GLY A 163 11.17 -2.69 15.97
N GLU A 164 11.13 -3.88 16.55
CA GLU A 164 9.93 -4.74 16.50
C GLU A 164 8.71 -4.07 17.16
N GLN A 165 8.92 -3.33 18.26
CA GLN A 165 7.84 -2.63 18.96
C GLN A 165 7.16 -1.58 18.07
N ALA A 166 7.95 -0.80 17.31
CA ALA A 166 7.42 0.17 16.36
C ALA A 166 6.53 -0.50 15.30
N ALA A 167 6.94 -1.67 14.80
CA ALA A 167 6.14 -2.43 13.85
C ALA A 167 4.84 -2.98 14.49
N ILE A 168 4.87 -3.45 15.74
CA ILE A 168 3.67 -3.88 16.47
C ILE A 168 2.69 -2.71 16.65
N ASP A 169 3.20 -1.55 17.05
CA ASP A 169 2.37 -0.37 17.29
C ASP A 169 1.80 0.18 15.99
N ALA A 170 2.57 0.14 14.89
CA ALA A 170 2.12 0.49 13.56
C ALA A 170 1.05 -0.47 13.01
N ILE A 171 1.19 -1.79 13.23
CA ILE A 171 0.13 -2.76 12.86
C ILE A 171 -1.16 -2.43 13.62
N ASN A 172 -1.09 -2.17 14.93
CA ASN A 172 -2.29 -1.83 15.69
C ASN A 172 -2.89 -0.50 15.25
N TYR A 173 -2.06 0.50 14.98
CA TYR A 173 -2.52 1.79 14.45
C TYR A 173 -3.24 1.62 13.11
N ALA A 174 -2.65 0.87 12.17
CA ALA A 174 -3.26 0.59 10.88
C ALA A 174 -4.64 -0.10 11.05
N LEU A 175 -4.74 -1.06 11.96
CA LEU A 175 -6.01 -1.74 12.24
C LEU A 175 -7.07 -0.84 12.83
N ASP A 176 -6.69 0.01 13.77
CA ASP A 176 -7.65 0.84 14.49
C ASP A 176 -8.07 2.04 13.62
N ASN A 177 -7.26 2.43 12.63
CA ASN A 177 -7.55 3.43 11.58
C ASN A 177 -8.07 2.86 10.26
N GLY A 178 -8.49 1.58 10.24
CA GLY A 178 -9.27 1.02 9.14
C GLY A 178 -8.47 0.63 7.89
N ALA A 179 -7.19 0.26 8.02
CA ALA A 179 -6.43 -0.31 6.91
C ALA A 179 -7.02 -1.65 6.43
N ASP A 180 -7.20 -1.78 5.12
CA ASP A 180 -7.62 -3.02 4.45
C ASP A 180 -6.42 -3.91 4.11
N VAL A 181 -5.29 -3.29 3.81
CA VAL A 181 -4.03 -3.95 3.44
C VAL A 181 -2.87 -3.35 4.25
N ILE A 182 -1.98 -4.21 4.73
CA ILE A 182 -0.73 -3.81 5.39
C ILE A 182 0.46 -4.35 4.58
N ASN A 183 1.22 -3.43 3.96
CA ASN A 183 2.44 -3.76 3.25
C ASN A 183 3.66 -3.62 4.17
N MET A 184 4.46 -4.67 4.26
CA MET A 184 5.67 -4.77 5.08
C MET A 184 6.88 -5.12 4.22
N SER A 185 7.57 -4.11 3.71
CA SER A 185 8.76 -4.29 2.86
C SER A 185 10.06 -4.38 3.68
N PHE A 186 10.00 -5.08 4.81
CA PHE A 186 11.14 -5.31 5.70
C PHE A 186 11.21 -6.77 6.10
N THR A 187 12.37 -7.19 6.61
CA THR A 187 12.60 -8.57 7.03
C THR A 187 13.38 -8.66 8.32
N GLY A 188 13.08 -9.67 9.13
CA GLY A 188 13.80 -10.05 10.33
C GLY A 188 14.01 -11.57 10.43
N ARG A 189 14.97 -11.98 11.26
CA ARG A 189 15.30 -13.41 11.48
C ARG A 189 14.61 -14.04 12.68
N ASN A 190 14.07 -13.21 13.56
CA ASN A 190 13.35 -13.65 14.76
C ASN A 190 12.06 -12.86 14.84
N ILE A 191 11.05 -13.46 15.47
CA ILE A 191 9.76 -12.83 15.73
C ILE A 191 9.33 -13.16 17.15
N SER A 192 8.78 -12.19 17.86
CA SER A 192 8.23 -12.41 19.19
C SER A 192 6.77 -12.86 19.16
N THR A 193 6.30 -13.49 20.25
CA THR A 193 4.88 -13.80 20.44
C THR A 193 3.98 -12.55 20.34
N PRO A 194 4.32 -11.40 20.95
CA PRO A 194 3.59 -10.15 20.74
C PRO A 194 3.41 -9.76 19.27
N PHE A 195 4.47 -9.82 18.46
CA PHE A 195 4.37 -9.53 17.04
C PHE A 195 3.45 -10.50 16.32
N SER A 196 3.60 -11.80 16.56
CA SER A 196 2.73 -12.82 15.98
C SER A 196 1.26 -12.63 16.36
N HIS A 197 0.97 -12.17 17.58
CA HIS A 197 -0.39 -11.83 18.00
C HIS A 197 -0.96 -10.60 17.30
N ALA A 198 -0.13 -9.58 17.04
CA ALA A 198 -0.56 -8.39 16.30
C ALA A 198 -0.96 -8.75 14.86
N VAL A 199 -0.14 -9.54 14.17
CA VAL A 199 -0.46 -10.03 12.82
C VAL A 199 -1.70 -10.91 12.83
N LYS A 200 -1.81 -11.84 13.79
CA LYS A 200 -3.02 -12.68 13.91
C LYS A 200 -4.27 -11.83 14.14
N LYS A 201 -4.23 -10.84 15.03
CA LYS A 201 -5.36 -9.94 15.33
C LYS A 201 -5.82 -9.24 14.06
N ALA A 202 -4.89 -8.78 13.22
CA ALA A 202 -5.18 -8.15 11.95
C ALA A 202 -5.82 -9.13 10.94
N TYR A 203 -5.24 -10.32 10.80
CA TYR A 203 -5.78 -11.38 9.95
C TYR A 203 -7.21 -11.76 10.36
N ASP A 204 -7.47 -11.92 11.67
CA ASP A 204 -8.81 -12.24 12.19
C ASP A 204 -9.83 -11.12 11.92
N ARG A 205 -9.38 -9.88 11.66
CA ARG A 205 -10.21 -8.74 11.26
C ARG A 205 -10.39 -8.62 9.74
N GLY A 206 -9.80 -9.53 8.95
CA GLY A 206 -9.94 -9.57 7.50
C GLY A 206 -8.94 -8.68 6.75
N VAL A 207 -7.90 -8.18 7.42
CA VAL A 207 -6.85 -7.36 6.80
C VAL A 207 -5.86 -8.25 6.06
N VAL A 208 -5.52 -7.87 4.83
CA VAL A 208 -4.53 -8.57 4.01
C VAL A 208 -3.14 -8.09 4.36
N PHE A 209 -2.21 -9.01 4.59
CA PHE A 209 -0.79 -8.69 4.71
C PHE A 209 -0.04 -9.01 3.43
N VAL A 210 0.95 -8.19 3.13
CA VAL A 210 1.93 -8.44 2.07
C VAL A 210 3.31 -8.22 2.66
N ALA A 211 4.17 -9.24 2.63
CA ALA A 211 5.50 -9.17 3.22
C ALA A 211 6.60 -9.58 2.24
N ALA A 212 7.73 -8.88 2.29
CA ALA A 212 8.91 -9.25 1.53
C ALA A 212 9.59 -10.51 2.11
N VAL A 213 10.16 -11.35 1.24
CA VAL A 213 10.90 -12.56 1.62
C VAL A 213 12.41 -12.33 1.79
N GLY A 214 12.87 -11.09 1.63
CA GLY A 214 14.26 -10.68 1.85
C GLY A 214 15.20 -10.97 0.69
N ASN A 215 16.40 -10.38 0.77
CA ASN A 215 17.38 -10.36 -0.32
C ASN A 215 18.69 -11.13 0.01
N ASP A 216 18.79 -11.72 1.20
CA ASP A 216 20.04 -12.23 1.82
C ASP A 216 20.51 -13.63 1.32
N GLY A 217 20.00 -14.10 0.19
CA GLY A 217 20.36 -15.42 -0.37
C GLY A 217 21.58 -15.42 -1.29
N GLU A 218 22.19 -16.60 -1.53
CA GLU A 218 23.12 -16.75 -2.66
C GLU A 218 22.37 -16.43 -3.96
N ASN A 219 22.88 -15.45 -4.73
CA ASN A 219 22.19 -14.88 -5.90
C ASN A 219 20.78 -14.31 -5.61
N GLY A 220 20.52 -13.83 -4.39
CA GLY A 220 19.24 -13.25 -4.00
C GLY A 220 18.14 -14.29 -3.72
N GLN A 221 18.48 -15.58 -3.56
CA GLN A 221 17.52 -16.64 -3.28
C GLN A 221 17.74 -17.25 -1.90
N ALA A 222 16.87 -16.92 -0.94
CA ALA A 222 16.85 -17.57 0.37
C ALA A 222 16.05 -18.89 0.29
N ASN A 223 16.54 -19.96 0.94
CA ASN A 223 15.75 -21.17 1.13
C ASN A 223 14.92 -21.03 2.41
N LEU A 224 13.69 -20.55 2.27
CA LEU A 224 12.78 -20.28 3.38
C LEU A 224 12.41 -21.52 4.20
N ASN A 225 12.59 -22.73 3.65
CA ASN A 225 12.40 -23.98 4.40
C ASN A 225 13.54 -24.27 5.38
N ARG A 226 14.72 -23.70 5.15
CA ARG A 226 15.91 -23.87 6.02
C ARG A 226 16.12 -22.65 6.90
N ASP A 227 16.00 -21.47 6.30
CA ASP A 227 16.28 -20.18 6.92
C ASP A 227 15.03 -19.30 6.79
N PRO A 228 13.99 -19.52 7.63
CA PRO A 228 12.75 -18.75 7.56
C PRO A 228 13.00 -17.26 7.82
N ILE A 229 12.26 -16.41 7.13
CA ILE A 229 12.35 -14.96 7.21
C ILE A 229 10.98 -14.40 7.60
N TYR A 230 10.94 -13.51 8.58
CA TYR A 230 9.71 -12.94 9.10
C TYR A 230 9.58 -11.47 8.68
N PRO A 231 8.34 -10.97 8.46
CA PRO A 231 7.07 -11.63 8.74
C PRO A 231 6.58 -12.63 7.68
N ALA A 232 7.20 -12.74 6.50
CA ALA A 232 6.71 -13.58 5.39
C ALA A 232 6.53 -15.08 5.71
N CYS A 233 7.34 -15.65 6.60
CA CYS A 233 7.21 -17.05 7.03
C CYS A 233 6.38 -17.23 8.32
N LEU A 234 5.66 -16.19 8.77
CA LEU A 234 4.80 -16.30 9.93
C LEU A 234 3.59 -17.18 9.60
N LYS A 235 3.40 -18.25 10.38
CA LYS A 235 2.30 -19.20 10.21
C LYS A 235 1.44 -19.29 11.46
N GLY A 236 0.16 -19.58 11.26
CA GLY A 236 -0.76 -19.89 12.33
C GLY A 236 -0.59 -21.27 12.94
N ALA A 237 -1.29 -21.51 14.05
CA ALA A 237 -1.22 -22.76 14.82
C ALA A 237 -1.69 -24.01 14.04
N LEU A 238 -2.33 -23.84 12.88
CA LEU A 238 -2.82 -24.88 11.99
C LEU A 238 -2.19 -24.83 10.59
N ASP A 239 -1.01 -24.21 10.45
CA ASP A 239 -0.39 -23.88 9.15
C ASP A 239 -1.24 -22.93 8.28
N ASP A 240 -2.15 -22.15 8.90
CA ASP A 240 -2.84 -21.06 8.22
C ASP A 240 -1.82 -19.97 7.85
N ASP A 241 -1.77 -19.59 6.57
CA ASP A 241 -0.92 -18.50 6.10
C ASP A 241 -1.59 -17.16 6.43
N TRP A 242 -1.09 -16.49 7.48
CA TRP A 242 -1.59 -15.19 7.94
C TRP A 242 -1.01 -14.00 7.16
N VAL A 243 0.05 -14.26 6.38
CA VAL A 243 0.88 -13.29 5.65
C VAL A 243 1.13 -13.79 4.24
#